data_AF-A0A6C0DNG7-F1
#
_entry.id   AF-A0A6C0DNG7-F1
#
_cell.length_a   1.000
_cell.length_b   1.000
_cell.length_c   1.000
_cell.angle_alpha   90.00
_cell.angle_beta   90.00
_cell.angle_gamma   90.00
#
_symmetry.space_group_name_H-M   'P 1'
#
loop_
_entity.id
_entity.type
_entity.pdbx_description
1 polymer ?
#
loop_
_entity_poly.entity_id
_entity_poly.type
_entity_poly.pdbx_seq_one_letter_code
_entity_poly.pdbx_strand_id
1 'polypeptide(L)'
;MNIVVARYNENIEWTKQFQNVIIYNKGEDLPEEYTNVTSLDNVGREGHTYYKYIYDNYDNLADHTIFLQGNPFDHSPNILDKINEYANRKDLNIQFEFLTRLVLSITLDHCPYHLGPLPLAEVYEKVFDIKRKDSTLQRFQFGGGAQFIVSKQNILKRPRSFYLNIVKLLEYDINPIEGFVIERFHGIILE
;
A
#
# COMPACT_ATOMS: atom_id res chain seq x y z
N MET A 1 -10.43 8.18 -9.95
CA MET A 1 -9.86 7.51 -8.76
C MET A 1 -9.91 6.02 -8.98
N ASN A 2 -8.82 5.31 -8.69
CA ASN A 2 -8.76 3.84 -8.77
C ASN A 2 -8.74 3.23 -7.36
N ILE A 3 -9.29 2.03 -7.22
CA ILE A 3 -9.22 1.21 -6.01
C ILE A 3 -8.40 -0.03 -6.35
N VAL A 4 -7.19 -0.13 -5.80
CA VAL A 4 -6.29 -1.25 -6.01
C VAL A 4 -6.41 -2.22 -4.84
N VAL A 5 -6.78 -3.47 -5.14
CA VAL A 5 -7.02 -4.51 -4.14
C VAL A 5 -5.96 -5.60 -4.28
N ALA A 6 -5.17 -5.81 -3.23
CA ALA A 6 -4.28 -6.96 -3.09
C ALA A 6 -5.07 -8.14 -2.53
N ARG A 7 -5.38 -9.12 -3.38
CA ARG A 7 -6.13 -10.33 -3.01
C ARG A 7 -5.21 -11.54 -3.00
N TYR A 8 -5.31 -12.37 -1.98
CA TYR A 8 -4.91 -13.78 -2.04
C TYR A 8 -6.14 -14.64 -2.32
N ASN A 9 -6.85 -15.09 -1.27
CA ASN A 9 -8.05 -15.94 -1.36
C ASN A 9 -9.29 -15.33 -0.68
N GLU A 10 -9.22 -14.06 -0.28
CA GLU A 10 -10.32 -13.39 0.39
C GLU A 10 -11.55 -13.27 -0.51
N ASN A 11 -12.73 -13.23 0.13
CA ASN A 11 -13.97 -12.86 -0.55
C ASN A 11 -13.98 -11.35 -0.82
N ILE A 12 -13.97 -10.99 -2.11
CA ILE A 12 -13.92 -9.61 -2.59
C ILE A 12 -15.25 -9.14 -3.21
N GLU A 13 -16.37 -9.79 -2.94
CA GLU A 13 -17.70 -9.40 -3.45
C GLU A 13 -18.05 -7.94 -3.14
N TRP A 14 -17.54 -7.41 -2.03
CA TRP A 14 -17.70 -6.00 -1.64
C TRP A 14 -17.21 -5.03 -2.72
N THR A 15 -16.28 -5.45 -3.59
CA THR A 15 -15.72 -4.62 -4.66
C THR A 15 -16.71 -4.37 -5.80
N LYS A 16 -17.71 -5.24 -6.00
CA LYS A 16 -18.67 -5.18 -7.13
C LYS A 16 -19.52 -3.91 -7.16
N GLN A 17 -19.63 -3.20 -6.03
CA GLN A 17 -20.37 -1.92 -5.96
C GLN A 17 -19.57 -0.74 -6.55
N PHE A 18 -18.29 -0.92 -6.86
CA PHE A 18 -17.41 0.13 -7.36
C PHE A 18 -16.98 -0.15 -8.80
N GLN A 19 -16.92 0.89 -9.64
CA GLN A 19 -16.60 0.73 -11.07
C GLN A 19 -15.09 0.71 -11.37
N ASN A 20 -14.27 1.41 -10.57
CA ASN A 20 -12.84 1.63 -10.86
C ASN A 20 -11.94 0.75 -9.97
N VAL A 21 -12.27 -0.53 -9.86
CA VAL A 21 -11.49 -1.49 -9.08
C VAL A 21 -10.47 -2.19 -9.98
N ILE A 22 -9.24 -2.32 -9.51
CA ILE A 22 -8.16 -3.08 -10.11
C ILE A 22 -7.75 -4.14 -9.09
N ILE A 23 -7.90 -5.41 -9.43
CA ILE A 23 -7.59 -6.52 -8.54
C ILE A 23 -6.26 -7.11 -8.96
N TYR A 24 -5.34 -7.19 -8.01
CA TYR A 24 -4.15 -8.01 -8.16
C TYR A 24 -4.34 -9.29 -7.37
N ASN A 25 -4.47 -10.40 -8.10
CA ASN A 25 -4.79 -11.71 -7.55
C ASN A 25 -3.54 -12.57 -7.37
N LYS A 26 -3.31 -13.04 -6.14
CA LYS A 26 -2.19 -13.91 -5.75
C LYS A 26 -2.60 -15.33 -5.37
N GLY A 27 -3.90 -15.60 -5.33
CA GLY A 27 -4.45 -16.90 -4.95
C GLY A 27 -5.17 -17.57 -6.10
N GLU A 28 -6.23 -18.32 -5.78
CA GLU A 28 -7.04 -19.04 -6.74
C GLU A 28 -7.69 -18.08 -7.75
N ASP A 29 -7.92 -18.58 -8.97
CA ASP A 29 -8.56 -17.81 -10.03
C ASP A 29 -9.92 -17.27 -9.58
N LEU A 30 -10.19 -16.03 -10.00
CA LEU A 30 -11.47 -15.38 -9.76
C LEU A 30 -12.47 -15.74 -10.88
N PRO A 31 -13.78 -15.73 -10.60
CA PRO A 31 -14.80 -15.87 -11.63
C PRO A 31 -14.64 -14.83 -12.76
N GLU A 32 -15.01 -15.19 -13.98
CA GLU A 32 -14.84 -14.35 -15.20
C GLU A 32 -15.56 -12.99 -15.14
N GLU A 33 -16.51 -12.83 -14.22
CA GLU A 33 -17.20 -11.54 -13.98
C GLU A 33 -16.28 -10.43 -13.44
N TYR A 34 -15.13 -10.79 -12.85
CA TYR A 34 -14.09 -9.84 -12.45
C TYR A 34 -13.22 -9.51 -13.67
N THR A 35 -13.52 -8.37 -14.31
CA THR A 35 -12.92 -8.02 -15.62
C THR A 35 -11.57 -7.31 -15.55
N ASN A 36 -11.21 -6.74 -14.40
CA ASN A 36 -9.98 -5.97 -14.20
C ASN A 36 -9.06 -6.64 -13.18
N VAL A 37 -8.57 -7.82 -13.55
CA VAL A 37 -7.75 -8.70 -12.70
C VAL A 37 -6.36 -8.87 -13.33
N THR A 38 -5.33 -8.71 -12.53
CA THR A 38 -3.94 -9.05 -12.87
C THR A 38 -3.45 -10.14 -11.93
N SER A 39 -3.05 -11.30 -12.46
CA SER A 39 -2.45 -12.35 -11.66
C SER A 39 -1.00 -12.00 -11.28
N LEU A 40 -0.62 -12.30 -10.03
CA LEU A 40 0.74 -12.17 -9.52
C LEU A 40 1.13 -13.41 -8.72
N ASP A 41 2.42 -13.68 -8.66
CA ASP A 41 2.95 -14.64 -7.70
C ASP A 41 2.66 -14.20 -6.26
N ASN A 42 2.41 -15.18 -5.39
CA ASN A 42 2.15 -14.94 -3.97
C ASN A 42 3.45 -14.58 -3.22
N VAL A 43 4.01 -13.41 -3.51
CA VAL A 43 5.25 -12.89 -2.91
C VAL A 43 5.05 -11.52 -2.29
N GLY A 44 5.87 -11.18 -1.30
CA GLY A 44 6.05 -9.81 -0.81
C GLY A 44 4.83 -9.16 -0.16
N ARG A 45 3.88 -9.96 0.32
CA ARG A 45 2.64 -9.52 1.00
C ARG A 45 1.84 -8.48 0.17
N GLU A 46 0.98 -7.68 0.78
CA GLU A 46 0.23 -6.61 0.11
C GLU A 46 1.14 -5.50 -0.44
N GLY A 47 2.24 -5.19 0.25
CA GLY A 47 3.20 -4.16 -0.17
C GLY A 47 3.72 -4.39 -1.59
N HIS A 48 4.09 -5.63 -1.94
CA HIS A 48 4.55 -5.97 -3.29
C HIS A 48 3.50 -5.61 -4.34
N THR A 49 2.22 -5.92 -4.09
CA THR A 49 1.14 -5.57 -5.01
C THR A 49 1.04 -4.06 -5.23
N TYR A 50 1.07 -3.27 -4.16
CA TYR A 50 0.88 -1.82 -4.25
C TYR A 50 2.00 -1.16 -5.04
N TYR A 51 3.25 -1.51 -4.74
CA TYR A 51 4.39 -0.93 -5.43
C TYR A 51 4.57 -1.47 -6.85
N LYS A 52 4.15 -2.71 -7.13
CA LYS A 52 4.09 -3.25 -8.49
C LYS A 52 3.08 -2.48 -9.34
N TYR A 53 1.88 -2.20 -8.83
CA TYR A 53 0.90 -1.34 -9.51
C TYR A 53 1.48 0.04 -9.82
N ILE A 54 2.08 0.70 -8.83
CA ILE A 54 2.67 2.03 -9.01
C ILE A 54 3.77 1.99 -10.09
N TYR A 55 4.64 1.00 -10.04
CA TYR A 55 5.74 0.84 -10.99
C TYR A 55 5.23 0.60 -12.42
N ASP A 56 4.31 -0.34 -12.61
CA ASP A 56 3.79 -0.73 -13.92
C ASP A 56 2.93 0.37 -14.57
N ASN A 57 2.20 1.12 -13.75
CA ASN A 57 1.26 2.15 -14.20
C ASN A 57 1.79 3.57 -14.04
N TYR A 58 3.08 3.75 -13.76
CA TYR A 58 3.64 5.04 -13.34
C TYR A 58 3.29 6.22 -14.28
N ASP A 59 3.25 6.00 -15.60
CA ASP A 59 2.88 7.05 -16.58
C ASP A 59 1.36 7.24 -16.70
N ASN A 60 0.57 6.25 -16.29
CA ASN A 60 -0.88 6.15 -16.45
C ASN A 60 -1.65 6.18 -15.12
N LEU A 61 -1.02 6.64 -14.03
CA LEU A 61 -1.66 6.74 -12.71
C LEU A 61 -2.91 7.62 -12.77
N ALA A 62 -3.98 7.18 -12.12
CA ALA A 62 -5.17 7.99 -11.83
C ALA A 62 -4.84 9.09 -10.81
N ASP A 63 -5.62 10.18 -10.81
CA ASP A 63 -5.39 11.34 -9.93
C ASP A 63 -5.30 10.99 -8.45
N HIS A 64 -6.08 9.99 -8.02
CA HIS A 64 -6.01 9.40 -6.69
C HIS A 64 -6.13 7.88 -6.80
N THR A 65 -5.40 7.17 -5.95
CA THR A 65 -5.47 5.71 -5.82
C THR A 65 -5.69 5.34 -4.35
N ILE A 66 -6.65 4.46 -4.11
CA ILE A 66 -6.89 3.80 -2.81
C ILE A 66 -6.24 2.42 -2.87
N PHE A 67 -5.47 2.05 -1.84
CA PHE A 67 -4.86 0.74 -1.70
C PHE A 67 -5.47 -0.03 -0.53
N LEU A 68 -5.93 -1.25 -0.78
CA LEU A 68 -6.61 -2.10 0.20
C LEU A 68 -6.20 -3.57 0.05
N GLN A 69 -6.33 -4.34 1.13
CA GLN A 69 -6.24 -5.81 1.10
C GLN A 69 -7.61 -6.39 0.71
N GLY A 70 -7.65 -7.68 0.35
CA GLY A 70 -8.89 -8.38 -0.04
C GLY A 70 -9.98 -8.36 1.04
N ASN A 71 -9.58 -8.35 2.32
CA ASN A 71 -10.45 -8.15 3.47
C ASN A 71 -10.05 -6.88 4.27
N PRO A 72 -10.49 -5.68 3.88
CA PRO A 72 -10.07 -4.45 4.55
C PRO A 72 -10.75 -4.22 5.91
N PHE A 73 -11.81 -4.96 6.25
CA PHE A 73 -12.70 -4.63 7.36
C PHE A 73 -12.07 -4.82 8.75
N ASP A 74 -11.05 -5.68 8.88
CA ASP A 74 -10.37 -5.94 10.15
C ASP A 74 -9.67 -4.70 10.72
N HIS A 75 -9.20 -3.81 9.82
CA HIS A 75 -8.55 -2.56 10.19
C HIS A 75 -9.47 -1.34 10.00
N SER A 76 -10.48 -1.46 9.13
CA SER A 76 -11.34 -0.36 8.69
C SER A 76 -12.78 -0.83 8.46
N PRO A 77 -13.57 -1.05 9.52
CA PRO A 77 -14.94 -1.56 9.43
C PRO A 77 -15.87 -0.70 8.55
N ASN A 78 -15.63 0.62 8.48
CA ASN A 78 -16.44 1.58 7.72
C ASN A 78 -15.77 2.01 6.41
N ILE A 79 -14.86 1.19 5.85
CA ILE A 79 -14.08 1.56 4.66
C ILE A 79 -14.96 1.86 3.44
N LEU A 80 -16.09 1.17 3.28
CA LEU A 80 -17.00 1.37 2.14
C LEU A 80 -17.63 2.77 2.16
N ASP A 81 -18.07 3.23 3.33
CA ASP A 81 -18.62 4.57 3.49
C ASP A 81 -17.60 5.63 3.11
N LYS A 82 -16.34 5.43 3.52
CA LYS A 82 -15.22 6.33 3.21
C LYS A 82 -14.90 6.35 1.71
N ILE A 83 -14.89 5.19 1.04
CA ILE A 83 -14.72 5.12 -0.43
C ILE A 83 -15.86 5.86 -1.14
N ASN A 84 -17.11 5.62 -0.73
CA ASN A 84 -18.28 6.29 -1.29
C ASN A 84 -18.24 7.80 -1.08
N GLU A 85 -17.80 8.26 0.09
CA GLU A 85 -17.59 9.67 0.37
C GLU A 85 -16.63 10.27 -0.65
N TYR A 86 -15.46 9.67 -0.87
CA TYR A 86 -14.46 10.16 -1.83
C TYR A 86 -14.93 10.11 -3.28
N ALA A 87 -15.60 9.02 -3.68
CA ALA A 87 -16.11 8.87 -5.05
C ALA A 87 -17.15 9.94 -5.42
N ASN A 88 -17.88 10.46 -4.43
CA ASN A 88 -18.91 11.48 -4.62
C ASN A 88 -18.41 12.92 -4.46
N ARG A 89 -17.15 13.15 -4.05
CA ARG A 89 -16.60 14.51 -3.96
C ARG A 89 -16.21 15.03 -5.33
N LYS A 90 -16.67 16.24 -5.67
CA LYS A 90 -16.26 16.96 -6.89
C LYS A 90 -14.79 17.39 -6.84
N ASP A 91 -14.34 17.87 -5.68
CA ASP A 91 -13.00 18.42 -5.47
C ASP A 91 -12.29 17.63 -4.37
N LEU A 92 -11.75 16.46 -4.73
CA LEU A 92 -10.95 15.64 -3.81
C LEU A 92 -9.53 16.22 -3.72
N ASN A 93 -9.19 16.85 -2.59
CA ASN A 93 -7.86 17.41 -2.33
C ASN A 93 -7.17 16.62 -1.20
N ILE A 94 -6.80 15.37 -1.47
CA ILE A 94 -6.11 14.49 -0.52
C ILE A 94 -4.77 14.09 -1.10
N GLN A 95 -3.67 14.54 -0.47
CA GLN A 95 -2.34 14.16 -0.90
C GLN A 95 -1.97 12.75 -0.42
N PHE A 96 -2.22 12.47 0.85
CA PHE A 96 -2.10 11.16 1.47
C PHE A 96 -3.02 11.11 2.70
N GLU A 97 -3.72 9.99 2.93
CA GLU A 97 -4.49 9.74 4.16
C GLU A 97 -4.49 8.24 4.47
N PHE A 98 -4.17 7.87 5.72
CA PHE A 98 -4.39 6.51 6.21
C PHE A 98 -5.89 6.26 6.37
N LEU A 99 -6.38 5.14 5.84
CA LEU A 99 -7.79 4.76 5.88
C LEU A 99 -8.10 3.75 6.98
N THR A 100 -7.21 3.60 7.96
CA THR A 100 -7.32 2.65 9.08
C THR A 100 -7.77 3.30 10.38
N ARG A 101 -8.35 2.51 11.28
CA ARG A 101 -8.69 2.96 12.64
C ARG A 101 -7.46 3.18 13.52
N LEU A 102 -6.34 2.52 13.22
CA LEU A 102 -5.17 2.49 14.08
C LEU A 102 -3.97 3.11 13.38
N VAL A 103 -3.77 4.42 13.63
CA VAL A 103 -2.58 5.15 13.23
C VAL A 103 -1.63 5.24 14.43
N LEU A 104 -0.42 4.72 14.27
CA LEU A 104 0.56 4.54 15.34
C LEU A 104 1.83 5.31 15.03
N SER A 105 2.56 5.75 16.07
CA SER A 105 3.80 6.50 15.92
C SER A 105 5.01 5.70 16.38
N ILE A 106 6.04 5.63 15.53
CA ILE A 106 7.27 4.86 15.77
C ILE A 106 8.52 5.67 15.37
N THR A 107 9.70 5.09 15.62
CA THR A 107 10.99 5.56 15.11
C THR A 107 11.64 4.47 14.26
N LEU A 108 12.75 4.78 13.57
CA LEU A 108 13.52 3.75 12.86
C LEU A 108 14.26 2.78 13.80
N ASP A 109 14.28 3.07 15.11
CA ASP A 109 15.00 2.28 16.11
C ASP A 109 14.03 1.45 16.98
N HIS A 110 12.73 1.76 16.94
CA HIS A 110 11.76 1.13 17.82
C HIS A 110 10.34 1.08 17.24
N CYS A 111 9.80 -0.13 17.10
CA CYS A 111 8.40 -0.41 16.81
C CYS A 111 7.88 -1.45 17.80
N PRO A 112 7.05 -1.06 18.79
CA PRO A 112 6.50 -1.98 19.79
C PRO A 112 5.27 -2.76 19.30
N TYR A 113 4.84 -2.52 18.05
CA TYR A 113 3.58 -3.01 17.48
C TYR A 113 3.79 -4.17 16.51
N HIS A 114 4.89 -4.91 16.66
CA HIS A 114 5.20 -6.10 15.89
C HIS A 114 5.73 -7.18 16.83
N LEU A 115 5.38 -8.45 16.55
CA LEU A 115 5.90 -9.59 17.30
C LEU A 115 7.34 -9.85 16.88
N GLY A 116 8.28 -9.23 17.59
CA GLY A 116 9.71 -9.34 17.33
C GLY A 116 10.29 -8.11 16.62
N PRO A 117 11.64 -8.00 16.58
CA PRO A 117 12.33 -6.85 16.03
C PRO A 117 12.11 -6.73 14.51
N LEU A 118 12.06 -5.49 14.02
CA LEU A 118 12.01 -5.18 12.59
C LEU A 118 13.29 -4.45 12.16
N PRO A 119 13.87 -4.76 10.99
CA PRO A 119 15.08 -4.10 10.47
C PRO A 119 14.75 -2.72 9.86
N LEU A 120 14.06 -1.85 10.62
CA LEU A 120 13.54 -0.56 10.14
C LEU A 120 14.64 0.35 9.58
N ALA A 121 15.73 0.55 10.32
CA ALA A 121 16.84 1.38 9.88
C ALA A 121 17.50 0.82 8.61
N GLU A 122 17.80 -0.48 8.56
CA GLU A 122 18.44 -1.12 7.40
C GLU A 122 17.58 -1.01 6.14
N VAL A 123 16.29 -1.30 6.26
CA VAL A 123 15.35 -1.19 5.14
C VAL A 123 15.17 0.26 4.72
N TYR A 124 15.17 1.21 5.66
CA TYR A 124 15.14 2.63 5.33
C TYR A 124 16.35 3.02 4.46
N GLU A 125 17.56 2.58 4.83
CA GLU A 125 18.76 2.84 4.02
C GLU A 125 18.63 2.23 2.63
N LYS A 126 18.13 0.98 2.51
CA LYS A 126 17.93 0.31 1.22
C LYS A 126 16.90 1.00 0.33
N VAL A 127 15.80 1.50 0.92
CA VAL A 127 14.69 2.12 0.18
C VAL A 127 15.04 3.55 -0.24
N PHE A 128 15.60 4.35 0.67
CA PHE A 128 15.82 5.78 0.45
C PHE A 128 17.23 6.11 -0.06
N ASP A 129 18.16 5.15 -0.06
CA ASP A 129 19.57 5.35 -0.39
C ASP A 129 20.23 6.46 0.46
N ILE A 130 19.81 6.55 1.72
CA ILE A 130 20.29 7.52 2.71
C ILE A 130 20.63 6.78 3.99
N LYS A 131 21.81 7.03 4.56
CA LYS A 131 22.19 6.43 5.84
C LYS A 131 21.31 6.93 6.97
N ARG A 132 20.95 6.05 7.90
CA ARG A 132 20.10 6.36 9.06
C ARG A 132 20.62 7.58 9.84
N LYS A 133 21.94 7.66 10.02
CA LYS A 133 22.62 8.76 10.72
C LYS A 133 22.47 10.13 10.04
N ASP A 134 22.21 10.13 8.73
CA ASP A 134 22.07 11.34 7.90
C ASP A 134 20.58 11.70 7.70
N SER A 135 19.67 10.87 8.20
CA SER A 135 18.23 11.10 8.15
C SER A 135 17.77 12.07 9.23
N THR A 136 16.92 13.03 8.85
CA THR A 136 16.23 13.92 9.80
C THR A 136 14.95 13.28 10.37
N LEU A 137 14.60 12.05 9.97
CA LEU A 137 13.40 11.35 10.38
C LEU A 137 13.50 10.91 11.86
N GLN A 138 12.84 11.65 12.75
CA GLN A 138 12.86 11.35 14.19
C GLN A 138 11.72 10.39 14.57
N ARG A 139 10.49 10.77 14.27
CA ARG A 139 9.26 9.99 14.47
C ARG A 139 8.40 10.09 13.22
N PHE A 140 7.69 9.02 12.91
CA PHE A 140 6.72 9.00 11.83
C PHE A 140 5.52 8.14 12.21
N GLN A 141 4.46 8.27 11.42
CA GLN A 141 3.22 7.53 11.60
C GLN A 141 3.10 6.40 10.58
N PHE A 142 2.42 5.33 10.98
CA PHE A 142 1.95 4.32 10.07
C PHE A 142 0.53 3.89 10.41
N GLY A 143 -0.23 3.50 9.39
CA GLY A 143 -1.54 2.91 9.53
C GLY A 143 -1.46 1.38 9.47
N GLY A 144 -1.92 0.71 10.52
CA GLY A 144 -2.02 -0.76 10.51
C GLY A 144 -3.02 -1.27 9.47
N GLY A 145 -2.67 -2.36 8.78
CA GLY A 145 -3.47 -2.97 7.72
C GLY A 145 -3.18 -2.45 6.31
N ALA A 146 -2.16 -1.59 6.16
CA ALA A 146 -1.71 -1.06 4.88
C ALA A 146 -2.79 -0.36 4.03
N GLN A 147 -3.77 0.30 4.68
CA GLN A 147 -4.90 0.95 3.99
C GLN A 147 -4.70 2.45 3.90
N PHE A 148 -4.67 2.99 2.70
CA PHE A 148 -4.46 4.42 2.48
C PHE A 148 -4.97 4.88 1.10
N ILE A 149 -5.17 6.19 0.98
CA ILE A 149 -5.36 6.90 -0.29
C ILE A 149 -4.16 7.82 -0.53
N VAL A 150 -3.74 7.95 -1.79
CA VAL A 150 -2.64 8.83 -2.19
C VAL A 150 -2.95 9.51 -3.53
N SER A 151 -2.52 10.76 -3.68
CA SER A 151 -2.58 11.48 -4.96
C SER A 151 -1.49 11.02 -5.93
N LYS A 152 -1.76 11.13 -7.24
CA LYS A 152 -0.75 10.97 -8.28
C LYS A 152 0.45 11.89 -8.05
N GLN A 153 0.21 13.13 -7.62
CA GLN A 153 1.25 14.12 -7.39
C GLN A 153 2.25 13.64 -6.34
N ASN A 154 1.76 13.04 -5.26
CA ASN A 154 2.59 12.49 -4.20
C ASN A 154 3.39 11.25 -4.67
N ILE A 155 2.76 10.34 -5.43
CA ILE A 155 3.48 9.22 -6.04
C ILE A 155 4.62 9.73 -6.94
N LEU A 156 4.38 10.78 -7.74
CA LEU A 156 5.37 11.31 -8.69
C LEU A 156 6.51 12.11 -8.04
N LYS A 157 6.50 12.32 -6.71
CA LYS A 157 7.65 12.89 -5.98
C LYS A 157 8.89 11.98 -6.01
N ARG A 158 8.70 10.69 -6.31
CA ARG A 158 9.78 9.69 -6.40
C ARG A 158 9.83 9.12 -7.83
N PRO A 159 11.02 8.89 -8.40
CA PRO A 159 11.14 8.35 -9.75
C PRO A 159 10.64 6.91 -9.82
N ARG A 160 10.24 6.44 -11.01
CA ARG A 160 9.80 5.04 -11.23
C ARG A 160 10.77 3.99 -10.67
N SER A 161 12.07 4.24 -10.78
CA SER A 161 13.12 3.34 -10.27
C SER A 161 13.09 3.16 -8.74
N PHE A 162 12.60 4.16 -8.00
CA PHE A 162 12.42 4.06 -6.55
C PHE A 162 11.40 2.97 -6.21
N TYR A 163 10.29 2.92 -6.94
CA TYR A 163 9.25 1.90 -6.75
C TYR A 163 9.71 0.51 -7.20
N LEU A 164 10.49 0.43 -8.29
CA LEU A 164 11.12 -0.83 -8.72
C LEU A 164 12.05 -1.40 -7.63
N ASN A 165 12.79 -0.55 -6.92
CA ASN A 165 13.65 -0.99 -5.82
C ASN A 165 12.82 -1.65 -4.71
N ILE A 166 11.66 -1.09 -4.35
CA ILE A 166 10.77 -1.67 -3.34
C ILE A 166 10.18 -3.00 -3.83
N VAL A 167 9.78 -3.09 -5.11
CA VAL A 167 9.29 -4.35 -5.71
C VAL A 167 10.35 -5.46 -5.54
N LYS A 168 11.60 -5.18 -5.94
CA LYS A 168 12.71 -6.14 -5.84
C LYS A 168 13.04 -6.52 -4.40
N LEU A 169 12.87 -5.61 -3.46
CA LEU A 169 13.08 -5.87 -2.04
C LEU A 169 12.05 -6.86 -1.46
N LEU A 170 10.89 -6.98 -2.09
CA LEU A 170 9.76 -7.77 -1.57
C LEU A 170 9.51 -9.08 -2.33
N GLU A 171 9.91 -9.19 -3.59
CA GLU A 171 9.50 -10.30 -4.47
C GLU A 171 10.20 -11.65 -4.21
N TYR A 172 11.17 -11.70 -3.29
CA TYR A 172 12.03 -12.89 -3.10
C TYR A 172 11.41 -13.99 -2.21
N ASP A 173 10.37 -13.69 -1.44
CA ASP A 173 9.70 -14.62 -0.53
C ASP A 173 8.19 -14.31 -0.43
N ILE A 174 7.39 -15.27 0.05
CA ILE A 174 5.96 -15.06 0.31
C ILE A 174 5.75 -13.97 1.39
N ASN A 175 6.59 -13.99 2.43
CA ASN A 175 6.48 -13.18 3.63
C ASN A 175 7.86 -12.62 4.06
N PRO A 176 8.51 -11.79 3.22
CA PRO A 176 9.77 -11.16 3.58
C PRO A 176 9.60 -10.23 4.80
N ILE A 177 10.63 -10.14 5.64
CA ILE A 177 10.57 -9.28 6.83
C ILE A 177 10.41 -7.80 6.46
N GLU A 178 10.94 -7.41 5.29
CA GLU A 178 10.79 -6.10 4.69
C GLU A 178 9.34 -5.76 4.38
N GLY A 179 8.48 -6.75 4.12
CA GLY A 179 7.05 -6.51 3.92
C GLY A 179 6.40 -5.86 5.14
N PHE A 180 6.74 -6.31 6.35
CA PHE A 180 6.28 -5.68 7.59
C PHE A 180 6.85 -4.28 7.76
N VAL A 181 8.11 -4.05 7.36
CA VAL A 181 8.72 -2.71 7.43
C VAL A 181 8.05 -1.75 6.44
N ILE A 182 7.78 -2.21 5.22
CA ILE A 182 7.15 -1.41 4.17
C ILE A 182 5.72 -1.00 4.56
N GLU A 183 4.96 -1.83 5.27
CA GLU A 183 3.67 -1.44 5.86
C GLU A 183 3.82 -0.19 6.75
N ARG A 184 4.93 -0.10 7.50
CA ARG A 184 5.23 1.06 8.36
C ARG A 184 5.67 2.28 7.55
N PHE A 185 6.14 2.09 6.32
CA PHE A 185 6.76 3.14 5.51
C PHE A 185 5.83 3.75 4.46
N HIS A 186 4.62 3.25 4.24
CA HIS A 186 3.70 3.79 3.23
C HIS A 186 3.56 5.32 3.33
N GLY A 187 3.37 5.85 4.54
CA GLY A 187 3.31 7.30 4.77
C GLY A 187 4.60 8.02 4.35
N ILE A 188 5.76 7.64 4.89
CA ILE A 188 7.02 8.33 4.55
C ILE A 188 7.49 8.12 3.10
N ILE A 189 6.96 7.12 2.39
CA ILE A 189 7.22 6.89 0.97
C ILE A 189 6.31 7.79 0.11
N LEU A 190 5.05 8.00 0.53
CA LEU A 190 3.98 8.55 -0.30
C LEU A 190 3.36 9.86 0.22
N GLU A 191 3.84 10.42 1.33
CA GLU A 191 3.44 11.73 1.88
C GLU A 191 4.34 12.86 1.36
#